data_AF-A0A7Y4F0S9-F1
#
_entry.id   AF-A0A7Y4F0S9-F1
#
_cell.length_a   1.000
_cell.length_b   1.000
_cell.length_c   1.000
_cell.angle_alpha   90.00
_cell.angle_beta   90.00
_cell.angle_gamma   90.00
#
_symmetry.space_group_name_H-M   'P 1'
#
loop_
_entity.id
_entity.type
_entity.pdbx_description
1 polymer ?
#
loop_
_entity_poly.entity_id
_entity_poly.type
_entity_poly.pdbx_seq_one_letter_code
_entity_poly.pdbx_strand_id
1 'polypeptide(L)'
;MKNNSLLLGLLYFSFMASNICMADDFVRTGRYSKSLIKPSDTQLDPLKMNVDLVFPKYVSTVGDAVQYLLLPTGYSIPSNSEWLDPAFVIVGKQPLPINQRKIKGSVKDVLKALAGDQFIVVRDDVNRLVAMDYMERWEK
;
A
#
# COMPACT_ATOMS: atom_id res chain seq x y z
N MET A 1 61.59 4.39 -28.27
CA MET A 1 60.40 3.52 -28.13
C MET A 1 59.65 3.82 -26.82
N LYS A 2 59.05 5.01 -26.66
CA LYS A 2 58.44 5.41 -25.37
C LYS A 2 57.14 6.22 -25.52
N ASN A 3 56.39 6.06 -26.62
CA ASN A 3 55.20 6.89 -26.90
C ASN A 3 53.90 6.07 -27.12
N ASN A 4 53.96 4.73 -27.03
CA ASN A 4 52.79 3.87 -27.31
C ASN A 4 51.94 3.53 -26.08
N SER A 5 52.42 3.84 -24.87
CA SER A 5 51.71 3.57 -23.60
C SER A 5 50.55 4.55 -23.34
N LEU A 6 50.72 5.84 -23.72
CA LEU A 6 49.68 6.87 -23.57
C LEU A 6 48.49 6.67 -24.54
N LEU A 7 48.74 6.08 -25.71
CA LEU A 7 47.70 5.77 -26.70
C LEU A 7 46.81 4.58 -26.27
N LEU A 8 47.35 3.60 -25.53
CA LEU A 8 46.56 2.49 -25.00
C LEU A 8 45.59 2.91 -23.89
N GLY A 9 45.98 3.88 -23.05
CA GLY A 9 45.13 4.37 -21.95
C GLY A 9 43.87 5.11 -22.43
N LEU A 10 43.99 5.92 -23.49
CA LEU A 10 42.86 6.64 -24.11
C LEU A 10 41.86 5.70 -24.78
N LEU A 11 42.34 4.61 -25.39
CA LEU A 11 41.48 3.58 -25.98
C LEU A 11 40.69 2.80 -24.91
N TYR A 12 41.28 2.55 -23.75
CA TYR A 12 40.59 1.89 -22.63
C TYR A 12 39.51 2.77 -22.01
N PHE A 13 39.74 4.08 -21.91
CA PHE A 13 38.74 5.03 -21.40
C PHE A 13 37.51 5.12 -22.33
N SER A 14 37.72 5.04 -23.65
CA SER A 14 36.63 5.04 -24.62
C SER A 14 35.75 3.78 -24.57
N PHE A 15 36.28 2.63 -24.13
CA PHE A 15 35.52 1.37 -24.09
C PHE A 15 34.60 1.27 -22.86
N MET A 16 34.85 2.07 -21.81
CA MET A 16 33.99 2.10 -20.61
C MET A 16 32.85 3.12 -20.69
N ALA A 17 32.95 4.13 -21.55
CA ALA A 17 31.92 5.16 -21.69
C ALA A 17 30.63 4.67 -22.40
N SER A 18 30.69 3.57 -23.13
CA SER A 18 29.56 3.06 -23.93
C SER A 18 28.48 2.30 -23.14
N ASN A 19 28.64 2.13 -21.82
CA ASN A 19 27.66 1.42 -20.98
C ASN A 19 26.75 2.35 -20.15
N ILE A 20 26.75 3.66 -20.41
CA ILE A 20 25.77 4.57 -19.79
C ILE A 20 24.42 4.36 -20.51
N CYS A 21 23.67 3.36 -20.06
CA CYS A 21 22.27 3.19 -20.43
C CYS A 21 21.45 4.27 -19.72
N MET A 22 21.03 5.30 -20.45
CA MET A 22 19.99 6.20 -19.98
C MET A 22 18.68 5.42 -19.89
N ALA A 23 18.20 5.19 -18.67
CA ALA A 23 16.91 4.54 -18.43
C ALA A 23 15.81 5.45 -19.00
N ASP A 24 15.11 4.97 -20.04
CA ASP A 24 14.00 5.68 -20.67
C ASP A 24 12.73 5.46 -19.82
N ASP A 25 12.05 6.53 -19.41
CA ASP A 25 10.85 6.51 -18.55
C ASP A 25 9.60 5.91 -19.24
N PHE A 26 9.76 5.39 -20.45
CA PHE A 26 8.69 4.88 -21.29
C PHE A 26 9.04 3.49 -21.83
N VAL A 27 8.20 2.49 -21.56
CA VAL A 27 8.23 1.23 -22.33
C VAL A 27 7.34 1.38 -23.54
N ARG A 28 7.90 1.16 -24.73
CA ARG A 28 7.14 1.09 -25.98
C ARG A 28 6.35 -0.22 -26.00
N THR A 29 5.06 -0.16 -25.70
CA THR A 29 4.15 -1.31 -25.67
C THR A 29 3.62 -1.70 -27.05
N GLY A 30 3.89 -0.88 -28.08
CA GLY A 30 3.45 -1.10 -29.47
C GLY A 30 4.08 -0.10 -30.45
N ARG A 31 3.70 -0.17 -31.74
CA ARG A 31 4.30 0.71 -32.77
C ARG A 31 4.06 2.20 -32.51
N TYR A 32 2.93 2.56 -31.90
CA TYR A 32 2.59 3.95 -31.58
C TYR A 32 2.20 4.16 -30.11
N SER A 33 2.24 3.11 -29.28
CA SER A 33 1.94 3.22 -27.86
C SER A 33 3.23 3.26 -27.04
N LYS A 34 3.34 4.31 -26.23
CA LYS A 34 4.34 4.45 -25.18
C LYS A 34 3.59 4.42 -23.85
N SER A 35 3.95 3.50 -22.97
CA SER A 35 3.44 3.47 -21.61
C SER A 35 4.46 4.11 -20.70
N LEU A 36 4.04 5.12 -19.94
CA LEU A 36 4.84 5.69 -18.86
C LEU A 36 5.14 4.59 -17.83
N ILE A 37 6.41 4.44 -17.46
CA ILE A 37 6.85 3.58 -16.36
C ILE A 37 6.70 4.40 -15.08
N LYS A 38 5.46 4.63 -14.67
CA LYS A 38 5.16 5.23 -13.37
C LYS A 38 4.39 4.22 -12.53
N PRO A 39 4.70 4.10 -11.23
CA PRO A 39 3.88 3.29 -10.33
C PRO A 39 2.42 3.74 -10.41
N SER A 40 1.49 2.79 -10.43
CA SER A 40 0.06 3.10 -10.41
C SER A 40 -0.33 3.72 -9.06
N ASP A 41 -1.45 4.45 -9.00
CA ASP A 41 -1.92 5.06 -7.75
C ASP A 41 -2.13 4.04 -6.61
N THR A 42 -2.48 2.81 -6.96
CA THR A 42 -2.63 1.69 -6.01
C THR A 42 -1.29 1.12 -5.54
N GLN A 43 -0.22 1.27 -6.34
CA GLN A 43 1.15 0.93 -5.95
C GLN A 43 1.76 2.04 -5.07
N LEU A 44 1.39 3.29 -5.31
CA LEU A 44 1.78 4.42 -4.48
C LEU A 44 1.06 4.43 -3.13
N ASP A 45 -0.24 4.13 -3.12
CA ASP A 45 -1.07 4.03 -1.91
C ASP A 45 -1.78 2.66 -1.85
N PRO A 46 -1.21 1.69 -1.11
CA PRO A 46 -1.81 0.36 -0.96
C PRO A 46 -3.23 0.37 -0.37
N LEU A 47 -3.62 1.41 0.37
CA LEU A 47 -4.98 1.54 0.93
C LEU A 47 -6.03 1.95 -0.11
N LYS A 48 -5.61 2.37 -1.31
CA LYS A 48 -6.49 2.60 -2.47
C LYS A 48 -6.68 1.35 -3.32
N MET A 49 -6.02 0.24 -2.99
CA MET A 49 -6.18 -1.02 -3.69
C MET A 49 -7.65 -1.46 -3.66
N ASN A 50 -8.16 -1.92 -4.80
CA ASN A 50 -9.49 -2.50 -4.88
C ASN A 50 -9.43 -3.98 -4.48
N VAL A 51 -10.39 -4.38 -3.66
CA VAL A 51 -10.52 -5.75 -3.14
C VAL A 51 -11.92 -6.30 -3.41
N ASP A 52 -11.99 -7.60 -3.64
CA ASP A 52 -13.23 -8.40 -3.65
C ASP A 52 -12.95 -9.60 -2.73
N LEU A 53 -13.50 -9.56 -1.51
CA LEU A 53 -13.14 -10.48 -0.45
C LEU A 53 -14.37 -11.21 0.07
N VAL A 54 -14.16 -12.49 0.38
CA VAL A 54 -15.09 -13.34 1.11
C VAL A 54 -14.40 -13.75 2.41
N PHE A 55 -14.91 -13.25 3.54
CA PHE A 55 -14.34 -13.57 4.84
C PHE A 55 -14.60 -15.04 5.20
N PRO A 56 -13.55 -15.81 5.53
CA PRO A 56 -13.70 -17.19 5.93
C PRO A 56 -14.37 -17.33 7.30
N LYS A 57 -14.85 -18.54 7.63
CA LYS A 57 -15.64 -18.77 8.85
C LYS A 57 -14.90 -18.49 10.16
N TYR A 58 -13.57 -18.54 10.17
CA TYR A 58 -12.78 -18.24 11.37
C TYR A 58 -12.76 -16.73 11.70
N VAL A 59 -13.04 -15.87 10.71
CA VAL A 59 -13.19 -14.42 10.93
C VAL A 59 -14.57 -14.18 11.54
N SER A 60 -14.58 -13.91 12.84
CA SER A 60 -15.79 -13.88 13.66
C SER A 60 -16.17 -12.47 14.08
N THR A 61 -15.18 -11.60 14.30
CA THR A 61 -15.41 -10.22 14.77
C THR A 61 -15.08 -9.19 13.69
N VAL A 62 -15.55 -7.96 13.88
CA VAL A 62 -15.19 -6.82 13.03
C VAL A 62 -13.68 -6.56 13.08
N GLY A 63 -13.04 -6.68 14.25
CA GLY A 63 -11.60 -6.51 14.42
C GLY A 63 -10.79 -7.56 13.65
N ASP A 64 -11.26 -8.83 13.64
CA ASP A 64 -10.64 -9.88 12.83
C ASP A 64 -10.75 -9.59 11.33
N ALA A 65 -11.92 -9.09 10.90
CA ALA A 65 -12.17 -8.74 9.51
C ALA A 65 -11.27 -7.61 9.02
N VAL A 66 -11.08 -6.59 9.86
CA VAL A 66 -10.15 -5.47 9.59
C VAL A 66 -8.72 -5.98 9.47
N GLN A 67 -8.25 -6.81 10.41
CA GLN A 67 -6.92 -7.40 10.33
C GLN A 67 -6.73 -8.24 9.06
N TYR A 68 -7.73 -9.07 8.73
CA TYR A 68 -7.71 -9.91 7.53
C TYR A 68 -7.64 -9.08 6.24
N LEU A 69 -8.40 -7.99 6.17
CA LEU A 69 -8.41 -7.06 5.04
C LEU A 69 -7.06 -6.38 4.82
N LEU A 70 -6.32 -6.08 5.89
CA LEU A 70 -5.05 -5.36 5.82
C LEU A 70 -3.87 -6.25 5.41
N LEU A 71 -3.94 -7.58 5.61
CA LEU A 71 -2.89 -8.54 5.25
C LEU A 71 -2.24 -8.30 3.87
N PRO A 72 -2.97 -8.16 2.76
CA PRO A 72 -2.38 -7.96 1.43
C PRO A 72 -1.78 -6.56 1.23
N THR A 73 -2.12 -5.57 2.06
CA THR A 73 -1.65 -4.18 1.91
C THR A 73 -0.31 -3.91 2.57
N GLY A 74 0.14 -4.81 3.46
CA GLY A 74 1.33 -4.61 4.28
C GLY A 74 1.15 -3.65 5.46
N TYR A 75 -0.06 -3.12 5.67
CA TYR A 75 -0.41 -2.40 6.89
C TYR A 75 -0.93 -3.36 7.96
N SER A 76 -0.85 -2.94 9.22
CA SER A 76 -1.43 -3.68 10.35
C SER A 76 -2.11 -2.74 11.34
N ILE A 77 -2.93 -3.31 12.22
CA ILE A 77 -3.50 -2.57 13.35
C ILE A 77 -2.43 -2.50 14.45
N PRO A 78 -2.30 -1.38 15.19
CA PRO A 78 -1.44 -1.30 16.37
C PRO A 78 -1.69 -2.46 17.35
N SER A 79 -0.62 -3.15 17.76
CA SER A 79 -0.71 -4.27 18.71
C SER A 79 -1.07 -3.80 20.13
N ASN A 80 -0.70 -2.57 20.48
CA ASN A 80 -1.02 -1.98 21.77
C ASN A 80 -2.40 -1.30 21.70
N SER A 81 -3.33 -1.75 22.54
CA SER A 81 -4.68 -1.18 22.62
C SER A 81 -4.72 0.28 23.05
N GLU A 82 -3.68 0.79 23.71
CA GLU A 82 -3.57 2.21 24.10
C GLU A 82 -3.49 3.15 22.88
N TRP A 83 -3.03 2.63 21.74
CA TRP A 83 -2.86 3.36 20.49
C TRP A 83 -4.14 3.30 19.64
N LEU A 84 -5.14 2.54 20.08
CA LEU A 84 -6.43 2.42 19.42
C LEU A 84 -7.45 3.32 20.08
N ASP A 85 -8.36 3.86 19.28
CA ASP A 85 -9.53 4.54 19.82
C ASP A 85 -10.39 3.56 20.65
N PRO A 86 -10.81 3.92 21.87
CA PRO A 86 -11.67 3.08 22.70
C PRO A 86 -12.98 2.67 22.00
N ALA A 87 -13.56 3.52 21.16
CA ALA A 87 -14.75 3.20 20.38
C ALA A 87 -14.46 2.09 19.37
N PHE A 88 -13.29 2.12 18.72
CA PHE A 88 -12.89 1.04 17.82
C PHE A 88 -12.65 -0.26 18.58
N VAL A 89 -12.08 -0.22 19.79
CA VAL A 89 -11.94 -1.42 20.63
C VAL A 89 -13.29 -2.06 20.97
N ILE A 90 -14.35 -1.26 21.13
CA ILE A 90 -15.71 -1.74 21.39
C ILE A 90 -16.34 -2.34 20.13
N VAL A 91 -16.27 -1.63 19.01
CA VAL A 91 -16.84 -2.09 17.72
C VAL A 91 -16.09 -3.31 17.19
N GLY A 92 -14.76 -3.34 17.33
CA GLY A 92 -13.92 -4.44 16.88
C GLY A 92 -14.24 -5.77 17.55
N LYS A 93 -14.80 -5.77 18.76
CA LYS A 93 -15.26 -6.98 19.46
C LYS A 93 -16.65 -7.46 19.02
N GLN A 94 -17.38 -6.66 18.26
CA GLN A 94 -18.71 -7.03 17.78
C GLN A 94 -18.61 -8.13 16.71
N PRO A 95 -19.61 -9.03 16.62
CA PRO A 95 -19.63 -10.08 15.61
C PRO A 95 -19.73 -9.48 14.21
N LEU A 96 -19.04 -10.08 13.25
CA LEU A 96 -19.12 -9.69 11.84
C LEU A 96 -20.52 -10.03 11.27
N PRO A 97 -21.31 -9.03 10.83
CA PRO A 97 -22.62 -9.26 10.23
C PRO A 97 -22.56 -10.08 8.95
N ILE A 98 -23.62 -10.85 8.67
CA ILE A 98 -23.69 -11.73 7.49
C ILE A 98 -23.55 -10.96 6.17
N ASN A 99 -24.15 -9.77 6.08
CA ASN A 99 -24.10 -8.92 4.89
C ASN A 99 -22.70 -8.36 4.61
N GLN A 100 -21.85 -8.29 5.63
CA GLN A 100 -20.47 -7.82 5.52
C GLN A 100 -19.47 -8.97 5.27
N ARG A 101 -19.91 -10.23 5.26
CA ARG A 101 -19.02 -11.38 4.98
C ARG A 101 -18.51 -11.43 3.55
N LYS A 102 -19.20 -10.80 2.61
CA LYS A 102 -18.76 -10.61 1.23
C LYS A 102 -18.83 -9.13 0.90
N ILE A 103 -17.68 -8.51 0.67
CA ILE A 103 -17.60 -7.09 0.42
C ILE A 103 -16.59 -6.80 -0.69
N LYS A 104 -16.88 -5.75 -1.46
CA LYS A 104 -16.04 -5.28 -2.55
C LYS A 104 -15.93 -3.77 -2.50
N GLY A 105 -14.78 -3.23 -2.88
CA GLY A 105 -14.52 -1.79 -2.85
C GLY A 105 -13.02 -1.50 -2.68
N SER A 106 -12.67 -0.23 -2.48
CA SER A 106 -11.31 0.11 -2.08
C SER A 106 -11.07 -0.34 -0.64
N VAL A 107 -9.84 -0.70 -0.27
CA VAL A 107 -9.50 -1.08 1.12
C VAL A 107 -9.97 -0.01 2.10
N LYS A 108 -9.73 1.27 1.79
CA LYS A 108 -10.18 2.39 2.62
C LYS A 108 -11.70 2.43 2.82
N ASP A 109 -12.48 2.21 1.76
CA ASP A 109 -13.95 2.23 1.85
C ASP A 109 -14.47 1.01 2.60
N VAL A 110 -13.85 -0.16 2.39
CA VAL A 110 -14.20 -1.38 3.11
C VAL A 110 -13.89 -1.25 4.61
N LEU A 111 -12.77 -0.64 4.98
CA LEU A 111 -12.43 -0.34 6.39
C LEU A 111 -13.52 0.50 7.05
N LYS A 112 -13.95 1.58 6.39
CA LYS A 112 -15.06 2.42 6.85
C LYS A 112 -16.38 1.66 6.93
N ALA A 113 -16.69 0.83 5.95
CA ALA A 113 -17.92 0.03 5.96
C ALA A 113 -17.96 -0.99 7.11
N LEU A 114 -16.80 -1.55 7.49
CA LEU A 114 -16.67 -2.50 8.61
C LEU A 114 -16.81 -1.82 9.98
N ALA A 115 -16.13 -0.69 10.19
CA ALA A 115 -16.20 0.02 11.48
C ALA A 115 -17.46 0.89 11.64
N GLY A 116 -17.94 1.46 10.55
CA GLY A 116 -19.08 2.38 10.51
C GLY A 116 -18.70 3.76 9.94
N ASP A 117 -19.71 4.50 9.50
CA ASP A 117 -19.55 5.79 8.82
C ASP A 117 -18.92 6.88 9.72
N GLN A 118 -19.07 6.74 11.04
CA GLN A 118 -18.55 7.67 12.04
C GLN A 118 -17.06 7.44 12.39
N PHE A 119 -16.39 6.51 11.70
CA PHE A 119 -14.98 6.24 11.90
C PHE A 119 -14.15 6.82 10.75
N ILE A 120 -13.02 7.42 11.10
CA ILE A 120 -11.99 7.85 10.16
C ILE A 120 -10.80 6.90 10.19
N VAL A 121 -10.19 6.68 9.03
CA VAL A 121 -9.01 5.85 8.88
C VAL A 121 -7.78 6.73 9.06
N VAL A 122 -7.06 6.54 10.15
CA VAL A 122 -5.80 7.22 10.47
C VAL A 122 -4.65 6.29 10.09
N ARG A 123 -3.66 6.84 9.40
CA ARG A 123 -2.55 6.08 8.83
C ARG A 123 -1.23 6.58 9.39
N ASP A 124 -0.38 5.65 9.78
CA ASP A 124 1.03 5.86 10.07
C ASP A 124 1.87 5.15 9.00
N ASP A 125 2.45 5.92 8.08
CA ASP A 125 3.27 5.38 7.00
C ASP A 125 4.67 4.93 7.47
N VAL A 126 5.14 5.45 8.60
CA VAL A 126 6.47 5.13 9.14
C VAL A 126 6.46 3.71 9.70
N ASN A 127 5.46 3.42 10.54
CA ASN A 127 5.30 2.11 11.15
C ASN A 127 4.42 1.15 10.35
N ARG A 128 3.87 1.62 9.22
CA ARG A 128 2.86 0.90 8.41
C ARG A 128 1.66 0.45 9.26
N LEU A 129 1.17 1.35 10.11
CA LEU A 129 0.01 1.10 10.97
C LEU A 129 -1.23 1.83 10.44
N VAL A 130 -2.39 1.22 10.66
CA VAL A 130 -3.69 1.82 10.41
C VAL A 130 -4.53 1.71 11.67
N ALA A 131 -5.01 2.85 12.15
CA ALA A 131 -5.96 2.96 13.24
C ALA A 131 -7.29 3.50 12.72
N MET A 132 -8.37 3.21 13.45
CA MET A 132 -9.67 3.79 13.21
C MET A 132 -10.06 4.63 14.41
N ASP A 133 -10.20 5.93 14.17
CA ASP A 133 -10.59 6.89 15.18
C ASP A 133 -12.04 7.29 15.00
N TYR A 134 -12.74 7.47 16.11
CA TYR A 134 -14.11 7.95 16.08
C TYR A 134 -14.14 9.46 15.82
N MET A 135 -15.03 9.93 14.94
CA MET A 135 -15.05 11.32 14.48
C MET A 135 -15.14 12.35 15.63
N GLU A 136 -15.86 12.04 16.71
CA GLU A 136 -15.98 12.93 17.88
C GLU A 136 -14.62 13.31 18.49
N ARG A 137 -13.59 12.45 18.36
CA ARG A 137 -12.23 12.73 18.84
C ARG A 137 -11.61 13.95 18.13
N TRP A 138 -11.98 14.20 16.89
CA TRP A 138 -11.34 15.18 16.00
C TRP A 138 -12.08 16.53 15.93
N GLU A 139 -13.21 16.66 16.62
CA GLU A 139 -14.00 17.90 16.67
C GLU A 139 -13.63 18.83 17.85
N LYS A 140 -12.61 18.46 18.64
CA LYS A 140 -12.07 19.27 19.74
C LYS A 140 -10.78 19.99 19.33
#